data_AF-A0A1Z5K991-F1
#
_entry.id   AF-A0A1Z5K991-F1
#
_cell.length_a   1.000
_cell.length_b   1.000
_cell.length_c   1.000
_cell.angle_alpha   90.00
_cell.angle_beta   90.00
_cell.angle_gamma   90.00
#
_symmetry.space_group_name_H-M   'P 1'
#
loop_
_entity.id
_entity.type
_entity.pdbx_description
1 polymer ?
#
loop_
_entity_poly.entity_id
_entity_poly.type
_entity_poly.pdbx_seq_one_letter_code
_entity_poly.pdbx_strand_id
1 'polypeptide(L)'
;MTIISPSLPTPSNSFGKRHIFAVLFVVVVYILGQHPRDNPLTPIRDPERSTDPLLIAAPNPLFCQDDDDDDDDFVVTHCSCRDPTVAYMYKRQLWRAHHQRMKQVAAAAPSQLDVVFLGDSILERLNGTRMNGHQPAYFANKRVVFDQYFQTERMKGLILGSSGDTTGHFLWHLQNGLLPESLQPKAFVILLGTNNMGRDGCNKRTTLAGILQVIHVVHRQKPDAMILVHGLLPCSDQKPFRGPDYNELENRFTLGRQWKNSLWINAELKKTCDLMRFCAYMDSGDVFLTPDGKIQDDRMVDSMHPSLEGYKMWVPRIAGRLELLLKKSRE
;
A
#
# COMPACT_ATOMS: atom_id res chain seq x y z
N MET A 1 45.18 -75.02 -22.62
CA MET A 1 45.56 -74.69 -24.01
C MET A 1 46.05 -73.26 -24.05
N THR A 2 47.13 -73.09 -24.75
CA THR A 2 48.19 -72.10 -24.61
C THR A 2 48.19 -71.20 -25.86
N ILE A 3 48.41 -69.88 -25.69
CA ILE A 3 49.19 -68.95 -26.56
C ILE A 3 48.48 -68.66 -27.92
N ILE A 4 48.42 -67.44 -28.50
CA ILE A 4 49.50 -66.57 -28.98
C ILE A 4 48.92 -65.18 -29.36
N SER A 5 49.60 -64.12 -28.90
CA SER A 5 49.49 -62.72 -29.34
C SER A 5 50.11 -62.48 -30.72
N PRO A 6 49.78 -61.38 -31.40
CA PRO A 6 50.85 -60.41 -31.74
C PRO A 6 50.32 -58.95 -31.72
N SER A 7 51.08 -57.85 -31.66
CA SER A 7 52.47 -57.48 -31.33
C SER A 7 52.49 -55.93 -31.41
N LEU A 8 53.20 -55.25 -30.50
CA LEU A 8 53.48 -53.80 -30.51
C LEU A 8 54.57 -53.42 -31.54
N PRO A 9 54.72 -52.14 -31.93
CA PRO A 9 55.79 -51.32 -31.34
C PRO A 9 55.46 -49.81 -31.09
N THR A 10 55.63 -49.40 -29.83
CA THR A 10 56.48 -48.32 -29.19
C THR A 10 56.76 -46.94 -29.89
N PRO A 11 57.38 -45.94 -29.21
CA PRO A 11 56.67 -44.79 -28.61
C PRO A 11 57.29 -43.40 -28.93
N SER A 12 56.57 -42.30 -28.66
CA SER A 12 57.14 -40.93 -28.58
C SER A 12 56.00 -39.94 -28.29
N ASN A 13 56.08 -38.91 -27.44
CA ASN A 13 56.96 -38.53 -26.35
C ASN A 13 56.16 -37.45 -25.59
N SER A 14 56.30 -37.41 -24.27
CA SER A 14 56.18 -36.21 -23.42
C SER A 14 54.99 -35.26 -23.60
N PHE A 15 54.04 -35.26 -22.67
CA PHE A 15 53.97 -34.27 -21.57
C PHE A 15 52.65 -34.40 -20.79
N GLY A 16 52.75 -34.41 -19.45
CA GLY A 16 51.69 -33.93 -18.57
C GLY A 16 50.60 -34.93 -18.15
N LYS A 17 50.95 -35.83 -17.23
CA LYS A 17 49.95 -36.53 -16.40
C LYS A 17 49.30 -35.55 -15.41
N ARG A 18 48.02 -35.82 -15.14
CA ARG A 18 47.30 -35.89 -13.83
C ARG A 18 46.00 -35.09 -13.91
N HIS A 19 44.89 -35.75 -14.23
CA HIS A 19 43.99 -36.45 -13.31
C HIS A 19 42.90 -35.54 -12.73
N ILE A 20 41.66 -36.03 -12.80
CA ILE A 20 40.42 -35.57 -12.16
C ILE A 20 39.61 -34.54 -12.97
N PHE A 21 38.89 -35.03 -13.98
CA PHE A 21 37.63 -34.42 -14.43
C PHE A 21 36.49 -35.10 -13.67
N ALA A 22 36.22 -34.69 -12.43
CA ALA A 22 35.00 -35.05 -11.69
C ALA A 22 34.78 -34.25 -10.39
N VAL A 23 35.17 -32.97 -10.29
CA VAL A 23 34.64 -32.06 -9.25
C VAL A 23 34.76 -30.61 -9.75
N LEU A 24 33.85 -30.17 -10.62
CA LEU A 24 33.72 -28.74 -10.94
C LEU A 24 32.28 -28.32 -11.27
N PHE A 25 31.32 -28.87 -10.53
CA PHE A 25 29.91 -28.44 -10.64
C PHE A 25 29.26 -28.09 -9.29
N VAL A 26 30.05 -27.98 -8.20
CA VAL A 26 29.52 -27.68 -6.85
C VAL A 26 30.23 -26.50 -6.16
N VAL A 27 31.23 -25.84 -6.79
CA VAL A 27 31.95 -24.72 -6.13
C VAL A 27 31.70 -23.34 -6.77
N VAL A 28 31.00 -23.24 -7.91
CA VAL A 28 30.61 -21.93 -8.47
C VAL A 28 29.37 -21.32 -7.79
N VAL A 29 28.67 -22.09 -6.93
CA VAL A 29 27.49 -21.61 -6.18
C VAL A 29 27.86 -21.07 -4.78
N TYR A 30 29.13 -21.10 -4.37
CA TYR A 30 29.51 -20.75 -2.98
C TYR A 30 30.52 -19.60 -2.82
N ILE A 31 30.99 -18.96 -3.90
CA ILE A 31 31.85 -17.77 -3.82
C ILE A 31 31.39 -16.69 -4.82
N LEU A 32 30.13 -16.27 -4.70
CA LEU A 32 29.67 -14.92 -5.04
C LEU A 32 28.65 -14.52 -3.99
N GLY A 33 29.17 -14.30 -2.78
CA GLY A 33 28.41 -13.67 -1.72
C GLY A 33 28.05 -12.24 -2.08
N GLN A 34 26.83 -11.86 -1.70
CA GLN A 34 26.63 -10.71 -0.81
C GLN A 34 27.25 -9.40 -1.30
N HIS A 35 26.71 -8.84 -2.39
CA HIS A 35 26.79 -7.40 -2.66
C HIS A 35 25.38 -6.84 -2.93
N PRO A 36 24.84 -5.96 -2.06
CA PRO A 36 23.51 -5.38 -2.21
C PRO A 36 23.52 -4.16 -3.14
N ARG A 37 24.03 -4.31 -4.38
CA ARG A 37 24.14 -3.18 -5.33
C ARG A 37 23.31 -3.28 -6.61
N ASP A 38 22.64 -4.39 -6.87
CA ASP A 38 21.78 -4.51 -8.05
C ASP A 38 20.30 -4.59 -7.65
N ASN A 39 19.83 -3.58 -6.91
CA ASN A 39 18.41 -3.32 -6.78
C ASN A 39 18.00 -2.34 -7.91
N PRO A 40 17.16 -2.74 -8.89
CA PRO A 40 16.67 -1.86 -9.94
C PRO A 40 15.75 -0.73 -9.44
N LEU A 41 15.55 -0.62 -8.12
CA LEU A 41 14.86 0.49 -7.45
C LEU A 41 15.81 1.57 -6.90
N THR A 42 17.12 1.46 -7.13
CA THR A 42 18.07 2.52 -6.73
C THR A 42 18.11 3.58 -7.83
N PRO A 43 17.66 4.82 -7.61
CA PRO A 43 17.75 5.86 -8.63
C PRO A 43 19.22 6.18 -8.90
N ILE A 44 19.68 5.96 -10.12
CA ILE A 44 20.94 6.54 -10.59
C ILE A 44 20.68 8.05 -10.67
N ARG A 45 21.37 8.83 -9.84
CA ARG A 45 21.38 10.29 -9.93
C ARG A 45 22.05 10.68 -11.25
N ASP A 46 21.25 11.02 -12.26
CA ASP A 46 21.70 11.81 -13.39
C ASP A 46 21.35 13.28 -13.10
N PRO A 47 22.33 14.13 -12.73
CA PRO A 47 22.06 15.49 -12.28
C PRO A 47 21.64 16.45 -13.41
N GLU A 48 21.67 16.06 -14.69
CA GLU A 48 21.37 16.98 -15.80
C GLU A 48 20.17 16.60 -16.68
N ARG A 49 19.45 15.51 -16.39
CA ARG A 49 18.33 15.11 -17.27
C ARG A 49 17.26 14.29 -16.59
N SER A 50 16.46 14.91 -15.73
CA SER A 50 15.17 14.33 -15.36
C SER A 50 14.02 15.27 -15.70
N THR A 51 13.30 14.91 -16.76
CA THR A 51 12.00 15.48 -17.15
C THR A 51 10.85 14.64 -16.59
N ASP A 52 11.07 13.87 -15.51
CA ASP A 52 10.03 13.07 -14.88
C ASP A 52 9.27 13.92 -13.85
N PRO A 53 7.98 14.25 -14.08
CA PRO A 53 7.18 15.08 -13.17
C PRO A 53 6.92 14.43 -11.79
N LEU A 54 7.37 13.20 -11.57
CA LEU A 54 7.22 12.46 -10.30
C LEU A 54 8.40 12.60 -9.33
N LEU A 55 9.42 13.40 -9.64
CA LEU A 55 10.47 13.72 -8.68
C LEU A 55 9.97 14.73 -7.64
N ILE A 56 9.23 14.20 -6.65
CA ILE A 56 9.08 14.83 -5.36
C ILE A 56 10.50 15.07 -4.84
N ALA A 57 10.82 16.33 -4.52
CA ALA A 57 12.11 16.73 -3.97
C ALA A 57 12.59 15.72 -2.92
N ALA A 58 13.86 15.33 -3.02
CA ALA A 58 14.47 14.31 -2.18
C ALA A 58 14.06 14.51 -0.71
N PRO A 59 13.60 13.46 -0.01
CA PRO A 59 13.08 13.61 1.34
C PRO A 59 14.17 14.16 2.26
N ASN A 60 13.78 15.12 3.11
CA ASN A 60 14.53 15.49 4.30
C ASN A 60 15.01 14.19 4.98
N PRO A 61 16.32 14.03 5.32
CA PRO A 61 16.82 12.85 6.03
C PRO A 61 16.05 12.56 7.34
N LEU A 62 15.29 13.55 7.84
CA LEU A 62 14.33 13.43 8.91
C LEU A 62 12.91 13.26 8.32
N PHE A 63 12.56 12.04 7.91
CA PHE A 63 11.22 11.63 7.42
C PHE A 63 10.02 11.98 8.36
N CYS A 64 10.31 12.49 9.54
CA CYS A 64 9.37 12.81 10.60
C CYS A 64 9.30 14.31 10.92
N GLN A 65 10.17 15.15 10.35
CA GLN A 65 10.14 16.60 10.58
C GLN A 65 9.67 17.30 9.31
N ASP A 66 8.69 18.20 9.45
CA ASP A 66 8.31 19.10 8.37
C ASP A 66 9.25 20.32 8.39
N ASP A 67 9.74 20.72 7.21
CA ASP A 67 10.64 21.88 7.06
C ASP A 67 9.92 23.22 7.31
N ASP A 68 8.59 23.22 7.30
CA ASP A 68 7.70 24.39 7.37
C ASP A 68 6.97 24.50 8.73
N ASP A 69 7.38 23.76 9.76
CA ASP A 69 6.71 23.79 11.06
C ASP A 69 7.13 25.06 11.85
N ASP A 70 6.41 26.16 11.64
CA ASP A 70 6.45 27.38 12.48
C ASP A 70 5.86 27.14 13.90
N ASP A 71 5.28 25.97 14.16
CA ASP A 71 4.78 25.56 15.48
C ASP A 71 5.94 24.90 16.28
N ASP A 72 6.77 25.74 16.90
CA ASP A 72 7.95 25.40 17.74
C ASP A 72 7.66 24.47 18.94
N ASP A 73 6.37 24.24 19.27
CA ASP A 73 5.96 23.56 20.51
C ASP A 73 5.69 22.04 20.37
N PHE A 74 5.73 21.45 19.16
CA PHE A 74 5.44 20.01 18.98
C PHE A 74 6.67 19.19 18.57
N VAL A 75 7.25 18.50 19.55
CA VAL A 75 8.31 17.52 19.31
C VAL A 75 7.69 16.16 18.94
N VAL A 76 8.05 15.59 17.79
CA VAL A 76 7.74 14.20 17.45
C VAL A 76 8.44 13.29 18.46
N THR A 77 7.71 12.84 19.48
CA THR A 77 8.25 12.04 20.59
C THR A 77 8.60 10.61 20.18
N HIS A 78 8.04 10.10 19.08
CA HIS A 78 8.37 8.80 18.50
C HIS A 78 8.28 8.84 16.98
N CYS A 79 9.40 8.57 16.32
CA CYS A 79 9.52 8.49 14.86
C CYS A 79 10.04 7.10 14.50
N SER A 80 9.24 6.35 13.74
CA SER A 80 9.64 5.06 13.17
C SER A 80 9.53 5.01 11.65
N CYS A 81 9.43 6.18 11.02
CA CYS A 81 9.29 6.30 9.58
C CYS A 81 10.51 5.81 8.84
N ARG A 82 10.22 5.15 7.73
CA ARG A 82 11.19 4.56 6.83
C ARG A 82 11.10 5.28 5.51
N ASP A 83 12.09 5.01 4.67
CA ASP A 83 12.07 5.42 3.28
C ASP A 83 10.69 5.06 2.66
N PRO A 84 9.92 6.06 2.20
CA PRO A 84 8.57 5.85 1.69
C PRO A 84 8.53 5.04 0.39
N THR A 85 9.68 4.87 -0.27
CA THR A 85 9.81 4.11 -1.51
C THR A 85 10.08 2.62 -1.29
N VAL A 86 10.41 2.23 -0.05
CA VAL A 86 10.83 0.86 0.29
C VAL A 86 9.67 0.06 0.87
N ALA A 87 9.47 -1.13 0.32
CA ALA A 87 8.53 -2.10 0.84
C ALA A 87 9.09 -2.81 2.10
N TYR A 88 8.27 -2.96 3.13
CA TYR A 88 8.65 -3.71 4.33
C TYR A 88 7.47 -4.47 4.94
N MET A 89 7.76 -5.62 5.56
CA MET A 89 6.75 -6.48 6.17
C MET A 89 6.67 -6.32 7.69
N TYR A 90 5.47 -6.54 8.25
CA TYR A 90 5.36 -6.88 9.66
C TYR A 90 5.83 -8.32 9.90
N LYS A 91 6.62 -8.54 10.96
CA LYS A 91 7.00 -9.88 11.42
C LYS A 91 5.84 -10.67 12.05
N ARG A 92 4.70 -10.02 12.32
CA ARG A 92 3.52 -10.61 12.98
C ARG A 92 2.92 -11.70 12.11
N GLN A 93 2.71 -12.89 12.68
CA GLN A 93 2.14 -14.04 11.97
C GLN A 93 0.73 -13.76 11.43
N LEU A 94 -0.10 -13.06 12.21
CA LEU A 94 -1.47 -12.71 11.83
C LEU A 94 -1.52 -11.87 10.54
N TRP A 95 -0.61 -10.88 10.42
CA TRP A 95 -0.50 -10.04 9.22
C TRP A 95 -0.09 -10.87 7.99
N ARG A 96 0.90 -11.76 8.13
CA ARG A 96 1.30 -12.68 7.06
C ARG A 96 0.16 -13.63 6.64
N ALA A 97 -0.59 -14.17 7.60
CA ALA A 97 -1.74 -15.01 7.31
C ALA A 97 -2.84 -14.22 6.58
N HIS A 98 -3.04 -12.95 6.94
CA HIS A 98 -3.97 -12.08 6.26
C HIS A 98 -3.56 -11.76 4.83
N HIS A 99 -2.26 -11.52 4.58
CA HIS A 99 -1.73 -11.41 3.22
C HIS A 99 -2.08 -12.64 2.37
N GLN A 100 -1.87 -13.85 2.91
CA GLN A 100 -2.21 -15.08 2.18
C GLN A 100 -3.72 -15.17 1.89
N ARG A 101 -4.59 -14.79 2.84
CA ARG A 101 -6.04 -14.70 2.59
C ARG A 101 -6.37 -13.70 1.48
N MET A 102 -5.78 -12.51 1.50
CA MET A 102 -5.99 -11.50 0.46
C MET A 102 -5.56 -12.03 -0.92
N LYS A 103 -4.43 -12.74 -1.02
CA LYS A 103 -3.99 -13.39 -2.26
C LYS A 103 -4.97 -14.45 -2.74
N GLN A 104 -5.48 -15.30 -1.84
CA GLN A 104 -6.46 -16.32 -2.18
C GLN A 104 -7.76 -15.69 -2.73
N VAL A 105 -8.24 -14.64 -2.08
CA VAL A 105 -9.43 -13.91 -2.53
C VAL A 105 -9.18 -13.23 -3.88
N ALA A 106 -8.03 -12.59 -4.07
CA ALA A 106 -7.64 -11.96 -5.33
C ALA A 106 -7.53 -12.96 -6.48
N ALA A 107 -6.98 -14.15 -6.23
CA ALA A 107 -6.84 -15.21 -7.22
C ALA A 107 -8.19 -15.89 -7.57
N ALA A 108 -9.11 -15.95 -6.61
CA ALA A 108 -10.45 -16.51 -6.80
C ALA A 108 -11.48 -15.49 -7.34
N ALA A 109 -11.08 -14.23 -7.49
CA ALA A 109 -11.96 -13.19 -8.01
C ALA A 109 -12.36 -13.47 -9.46
N PRO A 110 -13.59 -13.11 -9.88
CA PRO A 110 -13.99 -13.17 -11.28
C PRO A 110 -13.02 -12.36 -12.16
N SER A 111 -12.78 -12.84 -13.39
CA SER A 111 -11.87 -12.17 -14.33
C SER A 111 -12.33 -10.77 -14.74
N GLN A 112 -13.63 -10.48 -14.66
CA GLN A 112 -14.22 -9.17 -14.99
C GLN A 112 -14.74 -8.46 -13.73
N LEU A 113 -13.83 -8.03 -12.87
CA LEU A 113 -14.18 -7.05 -11.83
C LEU A 113 -14.19 -5.63 -12.41
N ASP A 114 -15.09 -4.79 -11.93
CA ASP A 114 -15.07 -3.37 -12.26
C ASP A 114 -14.05 -2.62 -11.40
N VAL A 115 -13.92 -3.00 -10.13
CA VAL A 115 -13.09 -2.24 -9.18
C VAL A 115 -12.43 -3.10 -8.10
N VAL A 116 -11.20 -2.75 -7.72
CA VAL A 116 -10.54 -3.30 -6.53
C VAL A 116 -10.13 -2.17 -5.58
N PHE A 117 -10.52 -2.27 -4.32
CA PHE A 117 -10.18 -1.33 -3.25
C PHE A 117 -8.92 -1.80 -2.54
N LEU A 118 -7.95 -0.91 -2.40
CA LEU A 118 -6.65 -1.12 -1.78
C LEU A 118 -6.52 -0.16 -0.60
N GLY A 119 -6.31 -0.69 0.61
CA GLY A 119 -6.24 0.18 1.78
C GLY A 119 -5.86 -0.46 3.10
N ASP A 120 -6.06 0.33 4.15
CA ASP A 120 -5.72 -0.04 5.52
C ASP A 120 -6.94 -0.56 6.32
N SER A 121 -6.96 -0.32 7.63
CA SER A 121 -8.05 -0.68 8.53
C SER A 121 -9.39 -0.04 8.16
N ILE A 122 -9.42 1.14 7.50
CA ILE A 122 -10.68 1.77 7.09
C ILE A 122 -11.37 0.90 6.04
N LEU A 123 -10.63 0.38 5.06
CA LEU A 123 -11.20 -0.51 4.05
C LEU A 123 -11.36 -1.95 4.56
N GLU A 124 -10.47 -2.43 5.42
CA GLU A 124 -10.66 -3.75 6.06
C GLU A 124 -11.97 -3.80 6.85
N ARG A 125 -12.26 -2.75 7.64
CA ARG A 125 -13.50 -2.64 8.42
C ARG A 125 -14.74 -2.56 7.53
N LEU A 126 -14.64 -1.95 6.34
CA LEU A 126 -15.72 -1.99 5.33
C LEU A 126 -15.93 -3.41 4.78
N ASN A 127 -14.86 -4.20 4.65
CA ASN A 127 -14.94 -5.60 4.24
C ASN A 127 -15.54 -6.53 5.32
N GLY A 128 -15.94 -5.98 6.47
CA GLY A 128 -16.52 -6.73 7.58
C GLY A 128 -15.48 -7.44 8.45
N THR A 129 -14.19 -7.10 8.31
CA THR A 129 -13.12 -7.67 9.14
C THR A 129 -12.33 -6.59 9.86
N ARG A 130 -11.57 -6.96 10.90
CA ARG A 130 -10.63 -6.06 11.58
C ARG A 130 -9.42 -6.85 12.04
N MET A 131 -8.34 -6.16 12.42
CA MET A 131 -7.15 -6.81 12.97
C MET A 131 -6.63 -7.92 12.04
N ASN A 132 -6.52 -7.60 10.75
CA ASN A 132 -5.99 -8.48 9.72
C ASN A 132 -6.81 -9.78 9.59
N GLY A 133 -8.12 -9.67 9.41
CA GLY A 133 -9.03 -10.75 9.00
C GLY A 133 -9.86 -11.37 10.12
N HIS A 134 -9.83 -10.84 11.34
CA HIS A 134 -10.78 -11.25 12.38
C HIS A 134 -12.17 -10.70 12.05
N GLN A 135 -13.22 -11.52 12.18
CA GLN A 135 -14.58 -11.20 11.74
C GLN A 135 -15.55 -11.20 12.94
N PRO A 136 -15.67 -10.09 13.68
CA PRO A 136 -16.69 -9.97 14.71
C PRO A 136 -18.08 -9.86 14.09
N ALA A 137 -19.09 -10.47 14.69
CA ALA A 137 -20.47 -10.44 14.18
C ALA A 137 -20.99 -9.02 13.89
N TYR A 138 -20.66 -8.04 14.74
CA TYR A 138 -21.10 -6.65 14.58
C TYR A 138 -20.43 -5.90 13.41
N PHE A 139 -19.42 -6.48 12.75
CA PHE A 139 -18.84 -5.93 11.52
C PHE A 139 -19.54 -6.42 10.25
N ALA A 140 -20.36 -7.48 10.31
CA ALA A 140 -21.06 -8.03 9.15
C ALA A 140 -21.93 -6.96 8.44
N ASN A 141 -22.57 -6.08 9.21
CA ASN A 141 -23.41 -5.00 8.68
C ASN A 141 -22.62 -3.98 7.84
N LYS A 142 -21.31 -3.84 8.07
CA LYS A 142 -20.46 -2.94 7.26
C LYS A 142 -20.22 -3.53 5.88
N ARG A 143 -20.01 -4.85 5.80
CA ARG A 143 -19.88 -5.57 4.53
C ARG A 143 -21.13 -5.46 3.67
N VAL A 144 -22.31 -5.50 4.30
CA VAL A 144 -23.59 -5.28 3.60
C VAL A 144 -23.64 -3.93 2.89
N VAL A 145 -23.08 -2.86 3.47
CA VAL A 145 -23.00 -1.55 2.80
C VAL A 145 -22.14 -1.63 1.54
N PHE A 146 -21.01 -2.33 1.57
CA PHE A 146 -20.22 -2.55 0.36
C PHE A 146 -21.00 -3.34 -0.70
N ASP A 147 -21.64 -4.43 -0.30
CA ASP A 147 -22.35 -5.32 -1.23
C ASP A 147 -23.51 -4.62 -1.96
N GLN A 148 -24.19 -3.68 -1.30
CA GLN A 148 -25.26 -2.86 -1.89
C GLN A 148 -24.82 -2.10 -3.15
N TYR A 149 -23.55 -1.71 -3.23
CA TYR A 149 -23.02 -0.92 -4.35
C TYR A 149 -22.08 -1.71 -5.26
N PHE A 150 -21.35 -2.69 -4.70
CA PHE A 150 -20.23 -3.35 -5.37
C PHE A 150 -20.42 -4.86 -5.55
N GLN A 151 -21.59 -5.42 -5.25
CA GLN A 151 -21.96 -6.78 -5.65
C GLN A 151 -23.19 -6.80 -6.56
N THR A 152 -23.40 -5.74 -7.33
CA THR A 152 -24.57 -5.57 -8.21
C THR A 152 -24.27 -6.01 -9.65
N GLU A 153 -25.26 -6.07 -10.52
CA GLU A 153 -25.04 -6.29 -11.96
C GLU A 153 -24.28 -5.11 -12.62
N ARG A 154 -24.37 -3.92 -12.04
CA ARG A 154 -23.76 -2.69 -12.58
C ARG A 154 -22.30 -2.52 -12.19
N MET A 155 -21.91 -3.05 -11.03
CA MET A 155 -20.60 -2.84 -10.45
C MET A 155 -20.24 -4.03 -9.57
N LYS A 156 -19.16 -4.73 -9.95
CA LYS A 156 -18.54 -5.81 -9.17
C LYS A 156 -17.19 -5.35 -8.61
N GLY A 157 -17.07 -5.38 -7.30
CA GLY A 157 -15.90 -4.91 -6.59
C GLY A 157 -15.30 -5.93 -5.63
N LEU A 158 -14.03 -5.71 -5.28
CA LEU A 158 -13.31 -6.48 -4.26
C LEU A 158 -12.57 -5.52 -3.32
N ILE A 159 -12.47 -5.86 -2.03
CA ILE A 159 -11.64 -5.13 -1.07
C ILE A 159 -10.43 -5.97 -0.66
N LEU A 160 -9.25 -5.37 -0.77
CA LEU A 160 -7.97 -5.86 -0.25
C LEU A 160 -7.44 -4.82 0.75
N GLY A 161 -7.96 -4.87 1.98
CA GLY A 161 -7.63 -3.94 3.06
C GLY A 161 -6.95 -4.64 4.23
N SER A 162 -5.90 -4.04 4.81
CA SER A 162 -5.14 -4.63 5.92
C SER A 162 -4.91 -3.64 7.07
N SER A 163 -5.39 -3.99 8.26
CA SER A 163 -5.34 -3.12 9.45
C SER A 163 -3.92 -2.73 9.84
N GLY A 164 -3.73 -1.43 10.02
CA GLY A 164 -2.47 -0.84 10.50
C GLY A 164 -1.36 -0.82 9.46
N ASP A 165 -1.66 -1.13 8.20
CA ASP A 165 -0.75 -0.96 7.09
C ASP A 165 -0.47 0.53 6.86
N THR A 166 0.82 0.84 6.73
CA THR A 166 1.30 2.08 6.11
C THR A 166 1.51 1.82 4.62
N THR A 167 1.82 2.87 3.86
CA THR A 167 2.17 2.74 2.43
C THR A 167 3.27 1.70 2.17
N GLY A 168 4.34 1.68 2.97
CA GLY A 168 5.44 0.71 2.82
C GLY A 168 5.05 -0.75 3.11
N HIS A 169 4.10 -0.96 4.04
CA HIS A 169 3.52 -2.29 4.26
C HIS A 169 2.67 -2.74 3.07
N PHE A 170 1.86 -1.83 2.54
CA PHE A 170 1.01 -2.16 1.40
C PHE A 170 1.83 -2.38 0.12
N LEU A 171 2.89 -1.61 -0.09
CA LEU A 171 3.89 -1.85 -1.15
C LEU A 171 4.46 -3.27 -1.05
N TRP A 172 4.73 -3.76 0.15
CA TRP A 172 5.17 -5.14 0.33
C TRP A 172 4.11 -6.13 -0.15
N HIS A 173 2.84 -5.94 0.17
CA HIS A 173 1.79 -6.82 -0.35
C HIS A 173 1.76 -6.84 -1.89
N LEU A 174 1.81 -5.67 -2.53
CA LEU A 174 1.83 -5.53 -3.99
C LEU A 174 3.03 -6.25 -4.62
N GLN A 175 4.22 -6.09 -4.05
CA GLN A 175 5.44 -6.74 -4.55
C GLN A 175 5.48 -8.25 -4.27
N ASN A 176 4.63 -8.75 -3.36
CA ASN A 176 4.55 -10.17 -2.99
C ASN A 176 3.31 -10.88 -3.58
N GLY A 177 2.81 -10.35 -4.71
CA GLY A 177 1.79 -11.01 -5.53
C GLY A 177 0.37 -10.85 -4.99
N LEU A 178 0.07 -9.74 -4.33
CA LEU A 178 -1.31 -9.38 -3.99
C LEU A 178 -2.20 -9.22 -5.23
N LEU A 179 -1.64 -8.74 -6.34
CA LEU A 179 -2.35 -8.54 -7.61
C LEU A 179 -1.89 -9.57 -8.65
N PRO A 180 -2.48 -10.78 -8.69
CA PRO A 180 -2.12 -11.78 -9.69
C PRO A 180 -2.47 -11.30 -11.11
N GLU A 181 -1.85 -11.88 -12.14
CA GLU A 181 -2.11 -11.54 -13.55
C GLU A 181 -3.58 -11.70 -13.95
N SER A 182 -4.29 -12.67 -13.36
CA SER A 182 -5.71 -12.94 -13.61
C SER A 182 -6.65 -11.84 -13.09
N LEU A 183 -6.21 -11.01 -12.13
CA LEU A 183 -7.02 -9.94 -11.56
C LEU A 183 -6.85 -8.66 -12.40
N GLN A 184 -7.77 -8.42 -13.33
CA GLN A 184 -7.71 -7.28 -14.25
C GLN A 184 -8.96 -6.38 -14.10
N PRO A 185 -9.06 -5.61 -13.00
CA PRO A 185 -10.19 -4.71 -12.82
C PRO A 185 -10.09 -3.49 -13.73
N LYS A 186 -11.21 -2.86 -14.04
CA LYS A 186 -11.22 -1.59 -14.80
C LYS A 186 -10.67 -0.43 -13.99
N ALA A 187 -10.81 -0.46 -12.66
CA ALA A 187 -10.26 0.55 -11.77
C ALA A 187 -9.74 -0.01 -10.44
N PHE A 188 -8.85 0.76 -9.81
CA PHE A 188 -8.49 0.62 -8.41
C PHE A 188 -8.98 1.82 -7.61
N VAL A 189 -9.36 1.60 -6.35
CA VAL A 189 -9.56 2.66 -5.36
C VAL A 189 -8.45 2.57 -4.34
N ILE A 190 -7.73 3.66 -4.07
CA ILE A 190 -6.64 3.68 -3.09
C ILE A 190 -6.99 4.65 -1.95
N LEU A 191 -6.96 4.14 -0.72
CA LEU A 191 -7.01 4.93 0.51
C LEU A 191 -5.99 4.37 1.51
N LEU A 192 -4.84 5.06 1.60
CA LEU A 192 -3.70 4.71 2.45
C LEU A 192 -3.00 6.00 2.92
N GLY A 193 -2.33 5.95 4.07
CA GLY A 193 -1.47 7.03 4.54
C GLY A 193 -1.77 7.49 5.97
N THR A 194 -2.98 7.25 6.47
CA THR A 194 -3.36 7.66 7.84
C THR A 194 -2.44 7.04 8.90
N ASN A 195 -2.03 5.78 8.71
CA ASN A 195 -1.12 5.10 9.63
C ASN A 195 0.33 5.59 9.54
N ASN A 196 0.76 6.13 8.39
CA ASN A 196 2.10 6.71 8.28
C ASN A 196 2.26 7.85 9.28
N MET A 197 1.29 8.77 9.31
CA MET A 197 1.28 9.88 10.27
C MET A 197 0.95 9.40 11.68
N GLY A 198 -0.22 8.77 11.87
CA GLY A 198 -0.75 8.50 13.21
C GLY A 198 -0.04 7.38 13.98
N ARG A 199 0.66 6.47 13.30
CA ARG A 199 1.36 5.35 13.94
C ARG A 199 2.88 5.47 13.84
N ASP A 200 3.41 5.74 12.66
CA ASP A 200 4.86 5.77 12.44
C ASP A 200 5.46 7.16 12.69
N GLY A 201 4.62 8.20 12.80
CA GLY A 201 5.05 9.58 13.07
C GLY A 201 5.57 10.30 11.82
N CYS A 202 5.16 9.88 10.63
CA CYS A 202 5.72 10.40 9.38
C CYS A 202 5.19 11.79 9.11
N ASN A 203 6.07 12.62 8.56
CA ASN A 203 5.69 13.95 8.12
C ASN A 203 4.77 13.87 6.88
N LYS A 204 4.13 14.98 6.52
CA LYS A 204 3.14 15.01 5.43
C LYS A 204 3.75 14.70 4.07
N ARG A 205 4.98 15.18 3.82
CA ARG A 205 5.71 14.99 2.55
C ARG A 205 6.12 13.52 2.34
N THR A 206 6.63 12.86 3.38
CA THR A 206 6.98 11.43 3.39
C THR A 206 5.74 10.58 3.17
N THR A 207 4.64 10.92 3.84
CA THR A 207 3.36 10.22 3.65
C THR A 207 2.86 10.34 2.21
N LEU A 208 2.85 11.55 1.64
CA LEU A 208 2.51 11.78 0.23
C LEU A 208 3.39 10.95 -0.72
N ALA A 209 4.71 10.98 -0.53
CA ALA A 209 5.64 10.20 -1.35
C ALA A 209 5.33 8.69 -1.30
N GLY A 210 4.99 8.17 -0.12
CA GLY A 210 4.60 6.76 0.02
C GLY A 210 3.32 6.42 -0.71
N ILE A 211 2.32 7.31 -0.69
CA ILE A 211 1.05 7.11 -1.41
C ILE A 211 1.30 7.12 -2.91
N LEU A 212 2.10 8.07 -3.41
CA LEU A 212 2.46 8.17 -4.82
C LEU A 212 3.26 6.96 -5.29
N GLN A 213 4.14 6.40 -4.45
CA GLN A 213 4.82 5.15 -4.77
C GLN A 213 3.84 3.97 -4.91
N VAL A 214 2.82 3.87 -4.03
CA VAL A 214 1.78 2.84 -4.16
C VAL A 214 1.02 3.00 -5.48
N ILE A 215 0.60 4.23 -5.82
CA ILE A 215 -0.08 4.55 -7.09
C ILE A 215 0.78 4.12 -8.28
N HIS A 216 2.07 4.47 -8.27
CA HIS A 216 3.01 4.10 -9.33
C HIS A 216 3.15 2.57 -9.48
N VAL A 217 3.32 1.84 -8.39
CA VAL A 217 3.46 0.37 -8.43
C VAL A 217 2.17 -0.29 -8.91
N VAL A 218 0.99 0.18 -8.48
CA VAL A 218 -0.29 -0.34 -8.95
C VAL A 218 -0.43 -0.11 -10.46
N HIS A 219 -0.18 1.12 -10.94
CA HIS A 219 -0.25 1.42 -12.37
C HIS A 219 0.74 0.57 -13.19
N ARG A 220 1.97 0.39 -12.71
CA ARG A 220 2.96 -0.45 -13.39
C ARG A 220 2.52 -1.91 -13.51
N GLN A 221 1.90 -2.47 -12.46
CA GLN A 221 1.41 -3.85 -12.48
C GLN A 221 0.13 -4.01 -13.30
N LYS A 222 -0.67 -2.95 -13.41
CA LYS A 222 -2.00 -2.93 -14.03
C LYS A 222 -2.19 -1.66 -14.88
N PRO A 223 -1.45 -1.53 -16.00
CA PRO A 223 -1.38 -0.29 -16.77
C PRO A 223 -2.71 0.14 -17.40
N ASP A 224 -3.61 -0.81 -17.65
CA ASP A 224 -4.90 -0.56 -18.30
C ASP A 224 -5.99 -0.10 -17.31
N ALA A 225 -5.74 -0.20 -16.00
CA ALA A 225 -6.71 0.16 -14.99
C ALA A 225 -6.60 1.65 -14.61
N MET A 226 -7.74 2.32 -14.47
CA MET A 226 -7.79 3.65 -13.86
C MET A 226 -7.54 3.57 -12.35
N ILE A 227 -6.96 4.60 -11.76
CA ILE A 227 -6.74 4.67 -10.31
C ILE A 227 -7.54 5.85 -9.76
N LEU A 228 -8.53 5.56 -8.91
CA LEU A 228 -9.25 6.53 -8.11
C LEU A 228 -8.58 6.66 -6.74
N VAL A 229 -7.86 7.75 -6.52
CA VAL A 229 -7.24 8.07 -5.24
C VAL A 229 -8.26 8.82 -4.38
N HIS A 230 -8.51 8.30 -3.18
CA HIS A 230 -9.36 8.95 -2.20
C HIS A 230 -8.51 9.78 -1.23
N GLY A 231 -8.94 11.00 -0.93
CA GLY A 231 -8.32 11.83 0.10
C GLY A 231 -8.32 11.15 1.48
N LEU A 232 -7.30 11.41 2.29
CA LEU A 232 -7.28 10.97 3.68
C LEU A 232 -8.51 11.50 4.42
N LEU A 233 -9.13 10.63 5.22
CA LEU A 233 -10.32 10.98 6.01
C LEU A 233 -9.93 11.76 7.27
N PRO A 234 -10.87 12.52 7.86
CA PRO A 234 -10.66 13.17 9.14
C PRO A 234 -10.23 12.19 10.24
N CYS A 235 -9.27 12.60 11.05
CA CYS A 235 -8.81 11.82 12.19
C CYS A 235 -8.42 12.77 13.32
N SER A 236 -8.71 12.39 14.56
CA SER A 236 -8.23 13.13 15.72
C SER A 236 -6.75 12.86 15.98
N ASP A 237 -6.06 13.86 16.53
CA ASP A 237 -4.69 13.72 17.05
C ASP A 237 -4.65 12.94 18.38
N GLN A 238 -5.78 12.87 19.09
CA GLN A 238 -5.86 12.22 20.38
C GLN A 238 -5.85 10.70 20.21
N LYS A 239 -5.07 10.01 21.06
CA LYS A 239 -5.07 8.54 21.06
C LYS A 239 -6.48 8.04 21.43
N PRO A 240 -6.92 6.91 20.84
CA PRO A 240 -8.20 6.32 21.23
C PRO A 240 -8.18 6.03 22.74
N PHE A 241 -9.17 6.60 23.42
CA PHE A 241 -9.38 6.56 24.87
C PHE A 241 -9.17 5.16 25.47
N ARG A 242 -8.36 5.06 26.53
CA ARG A 242 -8.14 3.83 27.32
C ARG A 242 -8.30 4.04 28.83
N GLY A 243 -8.88 5.17 29.27
CA GLY A 243 -9.01 5.55 30.68
C GLY A 243 -10.48 5.75 31.11
N PRO A 244 -10.75 6.26 32.32
CA PRO A 244 -12.08 6.65 32.79
C PRO A 244 -12.32 8.17 32.84
N ASP A 245 -11.39 9.01 32.33
CA ASP A 245 -11.48 10.47 32.45
C ASP A 245 -12.46 11.09 31.44
N TYR A 246 -13.49 11.76 31.95
CA TYR A 246 -14.55 12.36 31.14
C TYR A 246 -14.08 13.59 30.34
N ASN A 247 -13.07 14.33 30.79
CA ASN A 247 -12.56 15.51 30.07
C ASN A 247 -11.78 15.13 28.79
N GLU A 248 -11.27 13.89 28.71
CA GLU A 248 -10.67 13.35 27.48
C GLU A 248 -11.73 12.94 26.44
N LEU A 249 -13.00 12.76 26.84
CA LEU A 249 -14.07 12.35 25.92
C LEU A 249 -14.49 13.47 24.97
N GLU A 250 -14.52 14.74 25.41
CA GLU A 250 -14.88 15.87 24.53
C GLU A 250 -13.78 16.17 23.51
N ASN A 251 -12.51 16.06 23.92
CA ASN A 251 -11.36 16.30 23.03
C ASN A 251 -11.12 15.15 22.04
N ARG A 252 -11.77 13.99 22.20
CA ARG A 252 -11.53 12.84 21.31
C ARG A 252 -11.97 13.09 19.88
N PHE A 253 -12.88 14.03 19.63
CA PHE A 253 -13.44 14.33 18.30
C PHE A 253 -12.94 15.64 17.70
N THR A 254 -11.97 16.29 18.34
CA THR A 254 -11.36 17.49 17.81
C THR A 254 -10.29 17.14 16.77
N LEU A 255 -10.24 17.93 15.71
CA LEU A 255 -9.22 17.85 14.68
C LEU A 255 -7.99 18.61 15.14
N GLY A 256 -6.82 18.14 14.74
CA GLY A 256 -5.54 18.78 15.07
C GLY A 256 -4.57 18.79 13.90
N ARG A 257 -3.28 18.73 14.21
CA ARG A 257 -2.17 18.74 13.26
C ARG A 257 -2.26 17.61 12.24
N GLN A 258 -2.64 16.39 12.63
CA GLN A 258 -2.77 15.30 11.65
C GLN A 258 -3.81 15.64 10.60
N TRP A 259 -4.92 16.29 10.97
CA TRP A 259 -5.91 16.72 9.99
C TRP A 259 -5.41 17.85 9.09
N LYS A 260 -4.71 18.85 9.64
CA LYS A 260 -4.06 19.90 8.82
C LYS A 260 -3.10 19.27 7.79
N ASN A 261 -2.32 18.29 8.21
CA ASN A 261 -1.40 17.55 7.34
C ASN A 261 -2.14 16.70 6.30
N SER A 262 -3.22 16.02 6.68
CA SER A 262 -4.11 15.30 5.75
C SER A 262 -4.70 16.23 4.69
N LEU A 263 -5.17 17.43 5.07
CA LEU A 263 -5.70 18.41 4.12
C LEU A 263 -4.65 18.86 3.09
N TRP A 264 -3.41 19.08 3.54
CA TRP A 264 -2.30 19.39 2.64
C TRP A 264 -2.02 18.22 1.68
N ILE A 265 -1.94 16.98 2.20
CA ILE A 265 -1.75 15.77 1.38
C ILE A 265 -2.88 15.63 0.35
N ASN A 266 -4.13 15.83 0.77
CA ASN A 266 -5.31 15.74 -0.09
C ASN A 266 -5.23 16.74 -1.25
N ALA A 267 -4.82 17.98 -0.97
CA ALA A 267 -4.62 19.00 -2.01
C ALA A 267 -3.53 18.59 -3.01
N GLU A 268 -2.40 18.06 -2.54
CA GLU A 268 -1.30 17.61 -3.40
C GLU A 268 -1.65 16.35 -4.20
N LEU A 269 -2.38 15.40 -3.61
CA LEU A 269 -2.90 14.21 -4.32
C LEU A 269 -3.83 14.62 -5.46
N LYS A 270 -4.72 15.60 -5.22
CA LYS A 270 -5.59 16.13 -6.25
C LYS A 270 -4.77 16.71 -7.42
N LYS A 271 -3.84 17.63 -7.13
CA LYS A 271 -2.97 18.25 -8.15
C LYS A 271 -2.21 17.19 -8.94
N THR A 272 -1.64 16.21 -8.25
CA THR A 272 -0.83 15.15 -8.88
C THR A 272 -1.68 14.27 -9.78
N CYS A 273 -2.89 13.88 -9.34
CA CYS A 273 -3.79 13.09 -10.18
C CYS A 273 -4.35 13.86 -11.38
N ASP A 274 -4.53 15.18 -11.28
CA ASP A 274 -4.90 16.02 -12.42
C ASP A 274 -3.82 16.02 -13.53
N LEU A 275 -2.56 15.69 -13.20
CA LEU A 275 -1.44 15.59 -14.14
C LEU A 275 -1.26 14.17 -14.74
N MET A 276 -1.87 13.14 -14.16
CA MET A 276 -1.71 11.74 -14.56
C MET A 276 -2.96 11.23 -15.28
N ARG A 277 -2.85 10.88 -16.57
CA ARG A 277 -4.01 10.41 -17.36
C ARG A 277 -4.72 9.17 -16.80
N PHE A 278 -4.00 8.33 -16.05
CA PHE A 278 -4.54 7.12 -15.44
C PHE A 278 -5.06 7.36 -14.01
N CYS A 279 -4.93 8.57 -13.45
CA CYS A 279 -5.39 8.88 -12.10
C CYS A 279 -6.61 9.80 -12.10
N ALA A 280 -7.52 9.55 -11.16
CA ALA A 280 -8.57 10.46 -10.77
C ALA A 280 -8.52 10.66 -9.25
N TYR A 281 -8.87 11.86 -8.79
CA TYR A 281 -9.00 12.15 -7.36
C TYR A 281 -10.48 12.22 -6.94
N MET A 282 -10.75 11.89 -5.68
CA MET A 282 -11.98 12.26 -4.97
C MET A 282 -11.73 12.56 -3.50
N ASP A 283 -12.59 13.38 -2.93
CA ASP A 283 -12.68 13.66 -1.50
C ASP A 283 -14.14 13.50 -1.06
N SER A 284 -14.33 13.00 0.16
CA SER A 284 -15.62 12.98 0.84
C SER A 284 -15.44 13.01 2.36
N GLY A 285 -14.40 13.70 2.84
CA GLY A 285 -14.12 13.89 4.26
C GLY A 285 -15.21 14.71 4.97
N ASP A 286 -15.94 15.54 4.23
CA ASP A 286 -17.08 16.33 4.70
C ASP A 286 -18.18 15.46 5.34
N VAL A 287 -18.32 14.21 4.88
CA VAL A 287 -19.26 13.22 5.44
C VAL A 287 -19.06 13.01 6.95
N PHE A 288 -17.83 13.19 7.44
CA PHE A 288 -17.46 12.89 8.81
C PHE A 288 -17.35 14.12 9.70
N LEU A 289 -17.61 15.32 9.15
CA LEU A 289 -17.42 16.57 9.86
C LEU A 289 -18.74 17.30 10.07
N THR A 290 -18.86 17.96 11.21
CA THR A 290 -19.89 18.98 11.45
C THR A 290 -19.53 20.28 10.71
N PRO A 291 -20.48 21.21 10.51
CA PRO A 291 -20.18 22.51 9.90
C PRO A 291 -19.13 23.33 10.65
N ASP A 292 -19.00 23.15 11.97
CA ASP A 292 -17.98 23.78 12.81
C ASP A 292 -16.63 23.02 12.84
N GLY A 293 -16.47 21.98 12.02
CA GLY A 293 -15.19 21.30 11.83
C GLY A 293 -14.82 20.32 12.93
N LYS A 294 -15.81 19.68 13.59
CA LYS A 294 -15.60 18.58 14.53
C LYS A 294 -15.93 17.24 13.89
N ILE A 295 -15.30 16.16 14.36
CA ILE A 295 -15.66 14.82 13.92
C ILE A 295 -17.03 14.46 14.49
N GLN A 296 -17.93 14.00 13.61
CA GLN A 296 -19.23 13.47 14.01
C GLN A 296 -19.05 12.08 14.64
N ASP A 297 -19.46 11.94 15.90
CA ASP A 297 -19.31 10.73 16.70
C ASP A 297 -20.18 9.56 16.23
N ASP A 298 -21.35 9.87 15.68
CA ASP A 298 -22.22 8.89 15.01
C ASP A 298 -21.62 8.40 13.69
N ARG A 299 -20.67 9.13 13.07
CA ARG A 299 -19.99 8.76 11.81
C ARG A 299 -18.63 8.11 12.01
N MET A 300 -17.92 8.39 13.11
CA MET A 300 -16.63 7.77 13.43
C MET A 300 -16.58 7.22 14.86
N VAL A 301 -16.36 5.90 15.00
CA VAL A 301 -16.48 5.21 16.30
C VAL A 301 -15.35 5.48 17.27
N ASP A 302 -14.16 5.78 16.74
CA ASP A 302 -12.92 5.98 17.48
C ASP A 302 -12.15 7.19 16.92
N SER A 303 -12.89 8.16 16.35
CA SER A 303 -12.37 9.40 15.76
C SER A 303 -11.37 9.18 14.62
N MET A 304 -11.45 8.02 13.97
CA MET A 304 -10.63 7.62 12.83
C MET A 304 -11.42 6.68 11.90
N HIS A 305 -12.04 5.64 12.46
CA HIS A 305 -12.70 4.62 11.67
C HIS A 305 -14.21 4.90 11.53
N PRO A 306 -14.75 4.79 10.31
CA PRO A 306 -16.18 4.95 10.11
C PRO A 306 -17.03 3.96 10.93
N SER A 307 -18.11 4.48 11.50
CA SER A 307 -19.23 3.70 12.02
C SER A 307 -20.01 3.07 10.86
N LEU A 308 -21.05 2.27 11.18
CA LEU A 308 -21.97 1.80 10.16
C LEU A 308 -22.62 2.97 9.42
N GLU A 309 -23.07 4.00 10.16
CA GLU A 309 -23.69 5.20 9.61
C GLU A 309 -22.69 6.06 8.82
N GLY A 310 -21.42 6.08 9.21
CA GLY A 310 -20.34 6.68 8.42
C GLY A 310 -20.18 5.98 7.07
N TYR A 311 -20.09 4.64 7.05
CA TYR A 311 -20.00 3.89 5.79
C TYR A 311 -21.22 4.07 4.90
N LYS A 312 -22.44 4.08 5.45
CA LYS A 312 -23.67 4.29 4.68
C LYS A 312 -23.69 5.63 3.94
N MET A 313 -23.08 6.66 4.51
CA MET A 313 -22.99 7.99 3.88
C MET A 313 -21.80 8.10 2.92
N TRP A 314 -20.70 7.43 3.23
CA TRP A 314 -19.44 7.54 2.50
C TRP A 314 -19.39 6.67 1.23
N VAL A 315 -19.74 5.39 1.34
CA VAL A 315 -19.65 4.40 0.25
C VAL A 315 -20.42 4.81 -1.02
N PRO A 316 -21.64 5.40 -0.94
CA PRO A 316 -22.36 5.85 -2.14
C PRO A 316 -21.63 6.95 -2.91
N ARG A 317 -20.85 7.80 -2.22
CA ARG A 317 -20.04 8.85 -2.87
C ARG A 317 -18.95 8.24 -3.75
N ILE A 318 -18.30 7.19 -3.25
CA ILE A 318 -17.27 6.45 -4.02
C ILE A 318 -17.92 5.74 -5.20
N ALA A 319 -19.06 5.07 -4.99
CA ALA A 319 -19.79 4.38 -6.05
C ALA A 319 -20.18 5.35 -7.18
N GLY A 320 -20.79 6.48 -6.85
CA GLY A 320 -21.16 7.50 -7.84
C GLY A 320 -19.95 8.07 -8.61
N ARG A 321 -18.81 8.27 -7.93
CA ARG A 321 -17.58 8.72 -8.59
C ARG A 321 -17.02 7.66 -9.55
N LEU A 322 -17.03 6.39 -9.15
CA LEU A 322 -16.60 5.28 -10.01
C LEU A 322 -17.52 5.11 -11.23
N GLU A 323 -18.84 5.25 -11.06
CA GLU A 323 -19.77 5.19 -12.18
C GLU A 323 -19.46 6.25 -13.24
N LEU A 324 -19.14 7.48 -12.83
CA LEU A 324 -18.73 8.55 -13.75
C LEU A 324 -17.39 8.26 -14.42
N LEU A 325 -16.42 7.75 -13.65
CA LEU A 325 -15.07 7.44 -14.14
C LEU A 325 -15.12 6.32 -15.19
N LEU A 326 -15.83 5.23 -14.90
CA LEU A 326 -15.92 4.04 -15.75
C LEU A 326 -16.86 4.19 -16.94
N LYS A 327 -17.70 5.25 -16.98
CA LYS A 327 -18.45 5.64 -18.18
C LYS A 327 -17.54 6.35 -19.17
N LYS A 328 -16.77 7.34 -18.71
CA LYS A 328 -15.84 8.10 -19.56
C LYS A 328 -14.76 7.24 -20.22
N SER A 329 -14.34 6.16 -19.58
CA SER A 329 -13.32 5.26 -20.15
C SER A 329 -13.85 4.36 -21.27
N ARG A 330 -15.16 4.38 -21.57
CA ARG A 330 -15.80 3.59 -22.64
C ARG A 330 -16.09 4.41 -23.89
N GLU A 331 -15.94 5.72 -23.82
CA GLU A 331 -16.15 6.69 -24.91
C GLU A 331 -14.82 7.00 -25.60
#